data_AF-A0A9E4ITA1-F1
#
_entry.id   AF-A0A9E4ITA1-F1
#
_cell.length_a   1.000
_cell.length_b   1.000
_cell.length_c   1.000
_cell.angle_alpha   90.00
_cell.angle_beta   90.00
_cell.angle_gamma   90.00
#
_symmetry.space_group_name_H-M   'P 1'
#
loop_
_entity.id
_entity.type
_entity.pdbx_description
1 polymer ?
#
loop_
_entity_poly.entity_id
_entity_poly.type
_entity_poly.pdbx_seq_one_letter_code
_entity_poly.pdbx_strand_id
1 'polypeptide(L)'
;MSFITGKHLPRRTFLRGIGATVALPFLDAMTPAGRFGRTVTAATADVTRLVCVEEVHGLPGCNEWGATRHLFAPASVGSDFELLPDNALKSLEPFRDYLTIVSNTDVRMAEAFS
;
A
#
# COMPACT_ATOMS: atom_id res chain seq x y z
N MET A 1 11.59 34.70 22.00
CA MET A 1 11.90 33.45 21.27
C MET A 1 12.15 32.36 22.29
N SER A 2 11.35 31.29 22.29
CA SER A 2 11.56 30.13 23.17
C SER A 2 12.49 29.13 22.50
N PHE A 3 13.52 28.68 23.22
CA PHE A 3 14.52 27.72 22.74
C PHE A 3 14.06 26.30 23.08
N ILE A 4 13.85 25.44 22.08
CA ILE A 4 13.48 24.03 22.30
C ILE A 4 14.77 23.21 22.43
N THR A 5 15.07 22.73 23.63
CA THR A 5 16.37 22.11 23.98
C THR A 5 16.47 20.61 23.66
N GLY A 6 15.39 19.97 23.21
CA GLY A 6 15.37 18.54 22.91
C GLY A 6 15.54 17.61 24.12
N LYS A 7 15.43 18.13 25.34
CA LYS A 7 15.51 17.34 26.56
C LYS A 7 14.23 16.50 26.76
N HIS A 8 14.39 15.23 27.12
CA HIS A 8 13.27 14.35 27.43
C HIS A 8 12.60 14.78 28.75
N LEU A 9 11.27 14.96 28.72
CA LEU A 9 10.47 15.16 29.93
C LEU A 9 10.22 13.80 30.60
N PRO A 10 10.45 13.65 31.92
CA PRO A 10 10.13 12.41 32.63
C PRO A 10 8.65 12.05 32.49
N ARG A 11 8.33 10.79 32.16
CA ARG A 11 6.96 10.29 31.93
C ARG A 11 5.99 10.67 33.05
N ARG A 12 6.41 10.55 34.31
CA ARG A 12 5.58 10.90 35.48
C ARG A 12 5.24 12.40 35.53
N THR A 13 6.17 13.26 35.12
CA THR A 13 5.96 14.71 35.07
C THR A 13 5.01 15.08 33.94
N PHE A 14 5.18 14.45 32.77
CA PHE A 14 4.26 14.61 31.64
C PHE A 14 2.84 14.20 32.02
N LEU A 15 2.64 12.95 32.48
CA LEU A 15 1.33 12.40 32.84
C LEU A 15 0.60 13.21 33.93
N ARG A 16 1.33 13.81 34.88
CA ARG A 16 0.75 14.71 35.89
C ARG A 16 0.27 16.05 35.31
N GLY A 17 0.89 16.53 34.24
CA GLY A 17 0.55 17.80 33.59
C GLY A 17 -0.59 17.71 32.57
N ILE A 18 -0.78 16.55 31.92
CA ILE A 18 -1.80 16.40 30.86
C ILE A 18 -3.23 16.11 31.36
N GLY A 19 -3.44 15.79 32.64
CA GLY A 19 -4.79 15.72 33.23
C GLY A 19 -5.82 14.93 32.40
N ALA A 20 -7.04 15.49 32.22
CA ALA A 20 -8.16 14.87 31.51
C ALA A 20 -8.04 14.84 29.96
N THR A 21 -6.92 15.24 29.37
CA THR A 21 -6.73 15.23 27.90
C THR A 21 -6.58 13.83 27.31
N VAL A 22 -6.46 12.78 28.13
CA VAL A 22 -6.44 11.37 27.69
C VAL A 22 -7.72 10.95 26.96
N ALA A 23 -8.82 11.72 27.11
CA ALA A 23 -10.06 11.48 26.38
C ALA A 23 -10.05 11.94 24.91
N LEU A 24 -9.09 12.79 24.51
CA LEU A 24 -9.03 13.32 23.14
C LEU A 24 -8.13 12.45 22.25
N PRO A 25 -8.58 12.08 21.04
CA PRO A 25 -7.72 11.42 20.07
C PRO A 25 -6.53 12.32 19.71
N PHE A 26 -5.36 11.70 19.51
CA PHE A 26 -4.16 12.40 19.07
C PHE A 26 -4.40 13.03 17.70
N LEU A 27 -4.38 14.36 17.62
CA LEU A 27 -4.60 15.09 16.36
C LEU A 27 -3.25 15.40 15.71
N ASP A 28 -3.20 15.45 14.38
CA ASP A 28 -1.97 15.81 13.65
C ASP A 28 -1.38 17.16 14.09
N ALA A 29 -2.24 18.12 14.48
CA ALA A 29 -1.85 19.41 15.03
C ALA A 29 -1.06 19.32 16.36
N MET A 30 -1.12 18.17 17.05
CA MET A 30 -0.36 17.89 18.28
C MET A 30 1.06 17.39 17.98
N THR A 31 1.41 17.16 16.70
CA THR A 31 2.76 16.79 16.28
C THR A 31 3.67 18.03 16.24
N PRO A 32 4.77 18.08 17.01
CA PRO A 32 5.63 19.26 17.07
C PRO A 32 6.24 19.61 15.70
N ALA A 33 6.15 20.86 15.25
CA ALA A 33 6.80 21.28 14.01
C ALA A 33 8.33 21.14 14.07
N GLY A 34 8.95 20.68 12.97
CA GLY A 34 10.41 20.56 12.84
C GLY A 34 10.97 19.14 13.07
N ARG A 35 12.26 19.03 13.42
CA ARG A 35 12.98 17.73 13.51
C ARG A 35 12.30 16.72 14.45
N PHE A 36 11.69 17.18 15.54
CA PHE A 36 10.98 16.34 16.50
C PHE A 36 9.67 15.76 15.94
N GLY A 37 8.93 16.55 15.15
CA GLY A 37 7.75 16.05 14.44
C GLY A 37 8.11 14.97 13.44
N ARG A 38 9.23 15.14 12.72
CA ARG A 38 9.69 14.15 11.73
C ARG A 38 10.02 12.78 12.34
N THR A 39 10.54 12.75 13.57
CA THR A 39 10.76 11.50 14.32
C THR A 39 9.46 10.88 14.81
N VAL A 40 8.47 11.69 15.19
CA VAL A 40 7.14 11.21 15.61
C VAL A 40 6.38 10.67 14.41
N THR A 41 6.34 11.39 13.29
CA THR A 41 5.66 10.95 12.06
C THR A 41 6.30 9.71 11.44
N ALA A 42 7.63 9.55 11.55
CA ALA A 42 8.31 8.33 11.11
C ALA A 42 7.96 7.12 12.00
N ALA A 43 7.78 7.34 13.32
CA ALA A 43 7.37 6.29 14.25
C ALA A 43 5.88 5.91 14.12
N THR A 44 5.06 6.80 13.55
CA THR A 44 3.63 6.59 13.26
C THR A 44 3.34 6.43 11.77
N ALA A 45 4.35 6.24 10.93
CA ALA A 45 4.14 6.06 9.50
C ALA A 45 3.32 4.80 9.30
N ASP A 46 2.10 4.96 8.78
CA ASP A 46 1.25 3.84 8.41
C ASP A 46 1.92 3.13 7.24
N VAL A 47 2.55 2.00 7.52
CA VAL A 47 3.26 1.23 6.51
C VAL A 47 2.20 0.58 5.64
N THR A 48 2.11 0.97 4.37
CA THR A 48 1.20 0.34 3.40
C THR A 48 1.43 -1.17 3.39
N ARG A 49 0.47 -1.93 3.91
CA ARG A 49 0.59 -3.40 4.06
C ARG A 49 0.09 -4.17 2.85
N LEU A 50 -0.78 -3.55 2.06
CA LEU A 50 -1.44 -4.16 0.92
C LEU A 50 -1.65 -3.10 -0.16
N VAL A 51 -1.37 -3.47 -1.40
CA VAL A 51 -1.72 -2.71 -2.59
C VAL A 51 -2.55 -3.63 -3.47
N CYS A 52 -3.76 -3.21 -3.82
CA CYS A 52 -4.60 -3.89 -4.80
C CYS A 52 -4.54 -3.10 -6.10
N VAL A 53 -4.17 -3.77 -7.19
CA VAL A 53 -4.21 -3.20 -8.54
C VAL A 53 -5.34 -3.91 -9.27
N GLU A 54 -6.39 -3.16 -9.60
CA GLU A 54 -7.46 -3.65 -10.45
C GLU A 54 -7.12 -3.35 -11.92
N GLU A 55 -7.41 -4.34 -12.77
CA GLU A 55 -7.27 -4.29 -14.21
C GLU A 55 -8.68 -4.06 -14.79
N VAL A 56 -8.86 -3.00 -15.58
CA VAL A 56 -10.13 -2.67 -16.25
C VAL A 56 -9.95 -2.70 -17.76
N HIS A 57 -11.05 -2.91 -18.50
CA HIS A 57 -11.07 -3.02 -19.97
C HIS A 57 -10.06 -2.10 -20.67
N GLY A 58 -9.09 -2.71 -21.36
CA GLY A 58 -8.11 -2.02 -22.18
C GLY A 58 -6.66 -2.46 -21.97
N LEU A 59 -6.36 -3.32 -20.99
CA LEU A 59 -5.00 -3.82 -20.80
C LEU A 59 -4.61 -4.96 -21.75
N PRO A 60 -3.28 -5.20 -21.90
CA PRO A 60 -2.74 -6.31 -22.66
C PRO A 60 -3.17 -7.65 -22.05
N GLY A 61 -4.19 -8.32 -22.61
CA GLY A 61 -4.70 -9.60 -22.10
C GLY A 61 -6.21 -9.75 -22.17
N CYS A 62 -6.96 -8.64 -22.31
CA CYS A 62 -8.42 -8.64 -22.37
C CYS A 62 -9.00 -9.02 -23.76
N ASN A 63 -8.16 -9.49 -24.69
CA ASN A 63 -8.59 -10.01 -25.99
C ASN A 63 -7.92 -11.36 -26.25
N GLU A 64 -8.49 -12.15 -27.15
CA GLU A 64 -8.03 -13.51 -27.43
C GLU A 64 -6.54 -13.56 -27.79
N TRP A 65 -6.07 -12.64 -28.62
CA TRP A 65 -4.65 -12.58 -29.01
C TRP A 65 -3.74 -12.29 -27.80
N GLY A 66 -4.08 -11.30 -26.97
CA GLY A 66 -3.30 -10.94 -25.78
C GLY A 66 -3.31 -12.04 -24.73
N ALA A 67 -4.42 -12.77 -24.59
CA ALA A 67 -4.53 -13.93 -23.73
C ALA A 67 -3.60 -15.07 -24.18
N THR A 68 -3.53 -15.37 -25.49
CA THR A 68 -2.60 -16.39 -26.03
C THR A 68 -1.13 -16.04 -25.85
N ARG A 69 -0.82 -14.76 -25.64
CA ARG A 69 0.53 -14.23 -25.43
C ARG A 69 0.88 -14.03 -23.96
N HIS A 70 -0.04 -14.32 -23.04
CA HIS A 70 0.14 -14.14 -21.60
C HIS A 70 0.63 -12.73 -21.24
N LEU A 71 0.03 -11.71 -21.86
CA LEU A 71 0.44 -10.31 -21.67
C LEU A 71 0.03 -9.74 -20.30
N PHE A 72 -0.84 -10.43 -19.58
CA PHE A 72 -1.21 -10.11 -18.19
C PHE A 72 -1.21 -11.37 -17.32
N ALA A 73 -2.16 -12.28 -17.53
CA ALA A 73 -2.23 -13.53 -16.79
C ALA A 73 -1.12 -14.49 -17.22
N PRO A 74 -0.31 -15.02 -16.27
CA PRO A 74 0.68 -16.06 -16.57
C PRO A 74 0.03 -17.33 -17.12
N ALA A 75 0.83 -18.15 -17.82
CA ALA A 75 0.36 -19.41 -18.39
C ALA A 75 0.06 -20.48 -17.32
N SER A 76 0.82 -20.48 -16.23
CA SER A 76 0.77 -21.49 -15.18
C SER A 76 0.20 -20.93 -13.88
N VAL A 77 -0.49 -21.78 -13.13
CA VAL A 77 -0.97 -21.51 -11.78
C VAL A 77 0.06 -22.00 -10.75
N GLY A 78 0.09 -21.38 -9.58
CA GLY A 78 1.00 -21.72 -8.47
C GLY A 78 1.96 -20.59 -8.16
N SER A 79 2.94 -20.80 -7.27
CA SER A 79 3.97 -19.82 -6.92
C SER A 79 5.04 -19.65 -7.99
N ASP A 80 5.23 -20.67 -8.82
CA ASP A 80 6.33 -20.77 -9.78
C ASP A 80 5.95 -20.23 -11.17
N PHE A 81 4.95 -19.35 -11.22
CA PHE A 81 4.49 -18.75 -12.47
C PHE A 81 5.57 -17.90 -13.12
N GLU A 82 5.58 -17.82 -14.45
CA GLU A 82 6.54 -17.01 -15.20
C GLU A 82 5.88 -15.75 -15.79
N LEU A 83 6.47 -14.59 -15.55
CA LEU A 83 6.12 -13.36 -16.25
C LEU A 83 7.02 -13.23 -17.49
N LEU A 84 6.41 -13.36 -18.67
CA LEU A 84 7.11 -13.19 -19.95
C LEU A 84 7.62 -11.75 -20.13
N PRO A 85 8.63 -11.51 -20.99
CA PRO A 85 9.20 -10.18 -21.19
C PRO A 85 8.18 -9.09 -21.56
N ASP A 86 7.18 -9.44 -22.37
CA ASP A 86 6.14 -8.52 -22.84
C ASP A 86 4.93 -8.43 -21.89
N ASN A 87 4.98 -9.12 -20.74
CA ASN A 87 3.90 -9.09 -19.76
C ASN A 87 3.87 -7.72 -19.04
N ALA A 88 2.68 -7.13 -18.91
CA ALA A 88 2.49 -5.82 -18.28
C ALA A 88 2.97 -5.77 -16.82
N LEU A 89 2.97 -6.91 -16.14
CA LEU A 89 3.42 -7.06 -14.76
C LEU A 89 4.91 -7.39 -14.64
N LYS A 90 5.67 -7.44 -15.74
CA LYS A 90 7.08 -7.86 -15.72
C LYS A 90 7.95 -7.03 -14.77
N SER A 91 7.63 -5.75 -14.58
CA SER A 91 8.32 -4.87 -13.63
C SER A 91 8.14 -5.28 -12.16
N LEU A 92 7.13 -6.09 -11.86
CA LEU A 92 6.82 -6.61 -10.52
C LEU A 92 7.51 -7.94 -10.20
N GLU A 93 8.27 -8.50 -11.15
CA GLU A 93 9.08 -9.71 -10.95
C GLU A 93 9.92 -9.71 -9.65
N PRO A 94 10.58 -8.61 -9.24
CA PRO A 94 11.33 -8.57 -7.98
C PRO A 94 10.49 -8.80 -6.71
N PHE A 95 9.16 -8.70 -6.83
CA PHE A 95 8.20 -8.88 -5.74
C PHE A 95 7.39 -10.17 -5.88
N ARG A 96 7.82 -11.13 -6.72
CA ARG A 96 7.08 -12.38 -7.00
C ARG A 96 6.62 -13.10 -5.74
N ASP A 97 7.47 -13.17 -4.71
CA ASP A 97 7.17 -13.83 -3.43
C ASP A 97 5.96 -13.23 -2.69
N TYR A 98 5.59 -11.99 -3.01
CA TYR A 98 4.48 -11.24 -2.42
C TYR A 98 3.38 -10.89 -3.44
N LEU A 99 3.55 -11.31 -4.71
CA LEU A 99 2.62 -10.99 -5.79
C LEU A 99 1.62 -12.12 -5.95
N THR A 100 0.34 -11.79 -5.86
CA THR A 100 -0.76 -12.70 -6.22
C THR A 100 -1.50 -12.14 -7.42
N ILE A 101 -1.54 -12.91 -8.50
CA ILE A 101 -2.30 -12.57 -9.70
C ILE A 101 -3.58 -13.39 -9.68
N VAL A 102 -4.72 -12.70 -9.60
CA VAL A 102 -6.03 -13.31 -9.78
C VAL A 102 -6.47 -12.99 -11.21
N SER A 103 -6.69 -14.01 -12.02
CA SER A 103 -7.04 -13.87 -13.43
C SER A 103 -8.33 -14.62 -13.76
N ASN A 104 -8.86 -14.40 -14.97
CA ASN A 104 -10.11 -15.00 -15.46
C ASN A 104 -11.31 -14.75 -14.54
N THR A 105 -11.32 -13.60 -13.86
CA THR A 105 -12.48 -13.11 -13.12
C THR A 105 -13.50 -12.58 -14.13
N ASP A 106 -14.47 -13.41 -14.47
CA ASP A 106 -15.60 -13.02 -15.32
C ASP A 106 -16.80 -12.61 -14.44
N VAL A 107 -17.47 -11.54 -14.85
CA VAL A 107 -18.76 -11.12 -14.32
C VAL A 107 -19.76 -11.14 -15.46
N ARG A 108 -20.63 -12.15 -15.48
CA ARG A 108 -21.65 -12.33 -16.54
C ARG A 108 -22.46 -11.07 -16.88
N MET A 109 -22.69 -10.19 -15.90
CA MET A 109 -23.45 -8.94 -16.10
C MET A 109 -22.63 -7.79 -16.70
N ALA A 110 -21.30 -7.93 -16.78
CA ALA A 110 -20.39 -6.99 -17.42
C ALA A 110 -20.16 -7.33 -18.91
N GLU A 111 -20.49 -8.55 -19.33
CA GLU A 111 -20.44 -8.97 -20.72
C GLU A 111 -21.56 -8.32 -21.56
N ALA A 112 -21.28 -8.12 -22.85
CA ALA A 112 -22.30 -7.64 -23.78
C ALA A 112 -23.44 -8.67 -23.88
N PHE A 113 -24.67 -8.24 -23.62
CA PHE A 113 -25.84 -9.09 -23.85
C PHE A 113 -25.96 -9.38 -25.36
N SER A 114 -25.98 -10.67 -25.69
CA SER A 114 -26.29 -11.18 -27.02
C SER A 114 -27.73 -11.63 -27.13
#